data_AF-A0A1G1P979-F1
#
_entry.id   AF-A0A1G1P979-F1
#
_cell.length_a   1.000
_cell.length_b   1.000
_cell.length_c   1.000
_cell.angle_alpha   90.00
_cell.angle_beta   90.00
_cell.angle_gamma   90.00
#
_symmetry.space_group_name_H-M   'P 1'
#
loop_
_entity.id
_entity.type
_entity.pdbx_description
1 polymer ?
#
loop_
_entity_poly.entity_id
_entity_poly.type
_entity_poly.pdbx_seq_one_letter_code
_entity_poly.pdbx_strand_id
1 'polypeptide(L)'
;MNIENKKQIATILLAVGLGLVAVFLTSQYVQTTLQQQAKTLVKEYQQQSALMKKEMEITKKELEKLSQRQEALVKQVQEQPKVVVRAEPEKPKQVVEKTAFSVITPPGKRAITVQVDTLSAVGGLVSPGDFVDLIAHLKVPEEGDSGKIREVTTILFQDIQVLAVGVNFTPMGGVEFYANQQKAQALNVTFAVTPEEAGLLTFALGNGRIRLSLRSPTEEGRQHLQVASWDALSNYLLDQQGTELQVPKPSSPKEEAKKEPEVEEEPAPTIQIFRGGKEL
;
A
#
# COMPACT_ATOMS: atom_id res chain seq x y z
N MET A 1 -24.74 65.46 36.29
CA MET A 1 -24.27 64.23 35.65
C MET A 1 -22.77 64.37 35.42
N ASN A 2 -21.95 63.69 36.23
CA ASN A 2 -20.51 63.92 36.35
C ASN A 2 -19.76 63.73 35.02
N ILE A 3 -18.81 64.64 34.76
CA ILE A 3 -18.03 64.73 33.52
C ILE A 3 -17.17 63.47 33.29
N GLU A 4 -16.78 62.75 34.35
CA GLU A 4 -16.07 61.47 34.25
C GLU A 4 -16.86 60.36 33.56
N ASN A 5 -18.16 60.24 33.83
CA ASN A 5 -19.00 59.20 33.24
C ASN A 5 -19.19 59.40 31.72
N LYS A 6 -19.18 60.65 31.25
CA LYS A 6 -19.27 60.94 29.80
C LYS A 6 -18.02 60.49 29.04
N LYS A 7 -16.84 60.64 29.64
CA LYS A 7 -15.58 60.22 29.01
C LYS A 7 -15.48 58.70 28.93
N GLN A 8 -15.86 57.99 29.99
CA GLN A 8 -15.87 56.52 30.00
C GLN A 8 -16.86 55.92 28.98
N ILE A 9 -18.08 56.48 28.88
CA ILE A 9 -19.07 56.07 27.86
C ILE A 9 -18.53 56.34 26.44
N ALA A 10 -17.87 57.47 26.21
CA ALA A 10 -17.28 57.79 24.90
C ALA A 10 -16.18 56.79 24.50
N THR A 11 -15.32 56.37 25.44
CA THR A 11 -14.29 55.34 25.17
C THR A 11 -14.89 53.98 24.87
N ILE A 12 -15.95 53.56 25.57
CA ILE A 12 -16.63 52.28 25.30
C ILE A 12 -17.26 52.30 23.92
N LEU A 13 -17.95 53.39 23.54
CA LEU A 13 -18.54 53.53 22.22
C LEU A 13 -17.48 53.53 21.10
N LEU A 14 -16.33 54.14 21.34
CA LEU A 14 -15.21 54.14 20.40
C LEU A 14 -14.60 52.74 20.22
N ALA A 15 -14.42 51.99 21.32
CA ALA A 15 -13.92 50.62 21.28
C ALA A 15 -14.89 49.68 20.53
N VAL A 16 -16.20 49.80 20.79
CA VAL A 16 -17.23 49.04 20.08
C VAL A 16 -17.26 49.41 18.59
N GLY A 17 -17.14 50.70 18.27
CA GLY A 17 -17.05 51.17 16.89
C GLY A 17 -15.86 50.59 16.13
N LEU A 18 -14.67 50.59 16.74
CA LEU A 18 -13.48 49.97 16.15
C LEU A 18 -13.62 48.46 15.99
N GLY A 19 -14.25 47.77 16.95
CA GLY A 19 -14.55 46.34 16.85
C GLY A 19 -15.44 46.01 15.67
N LEU A 20 -16.51 46.78 15.44
CA LEU A 20 -17.42 46.58 14.31
C LEU A 20 -16.72 46.82 12.96
N VAL A 21 -15.86 47.84 12.88
CA VAL A 21 -15.07 48.10 11.67
C VAL A 21 -14.09 46.96 11.38
N ALA A 22 -13.42 46.41 12.40
CA ALA A 22 -12.52 45.28 12.24
C ALA A 22 -13.25 44.01 11.76
N VAL A 23 -14.44 43.72 12.29
CA VAL A 23 -15.26 42.59 11.85
C VAL A 23 -15.74 42.79 10.41
N PHE A 24 -16.13 44.01 10.03
CA PHE A 24 -16.55 44.31 8.67
C PHE A 24 -15.40 44.12 7.66
N LEU A 25 -14.21 44.63 7.98
CA LEU A 25 -13.03 44.51 7.11
C LEU A 25 -12.55 43.06 6.97
N THR A 26 -12.55 42.28 8.05
CA THR A 26 -12.17 40.86 8.00
C THR A 26 -13.18 40.05 7.20
N SER A 27 -14.47 40.29 7.38
CA SER A 27 -15.54 39.67 6.58
C SER A 27 -15.37 39.99 5.08
N GLN A 28 -15.12 41.25 4.74
CA GLN A 28 -14.89 41.70 3.36
C GLN A 28 -13.64 41.04 2.75
N TYR A 29 -12.55 40.89 3.52
CA TYR A 29 -11.32 40.26 3.06
C TYR A 29 -11.48 38.75 2.82
N VAL A 30 -12.15 38.04 3.74
CA VAL A 30 -12.42 36.60 3.59
C VAL A 30 -13.31 36.35 2.37
N GLN A 31 -14.37 37.14 2.19
CA GLN A 31 -15.31 36.97 1.09
C GLN A 31 -14.66 37.24 -0.28
N THR A 32 -13.76 38.21 -0.38
CA THR A 32 -13.02 38.50 -1.63
C THR A 32 -11.99 37.43 -1.96
N THR A 33 -11.29 36.90 -0.95
CA THR A 33 -10.30 35.82 -1.13
C THR A 33 -10.96 34.52 -1.59
N LEU A 34 -12.10 34.15 -0.98
CA LEU A 34 -12.86 32.95 -1.36
C LEU A 34 -13.39 33.04 -2.80
N GLN A 35 -13.85 34.21 -3.25
CA GLN A 35 -14.29 34.39 -4.63
C GLN A 35 -13.17 34.28 -5.65
N GLN A 36 -11.95 34.74 -5.32
CA GLN A 36 -10.81 34.59 -6.20
C GLN A 36 -10.40 33.12 -6.35
N GLN A 37 -10.34 32.38 -5.23
CA GLN A 37 -10.04 30.94 -5.24
C GLN A 37 -11.10 30.12 -5.98
N ALA A 38 -12.40 30.44 -5.80
CA ALA A 38 -13.47 29.78 -6.53
C ALA A 38 -13.37 30.02 -8.04
N LYS A 39 -13.02 31.25 -8.48
CA LYS A 39 -12.84 31.58 -9.90
C LYS A 39 -11.63 30.87 -10.52
N THR A 40 -10.52 30.75 -9.80
CA THR A 40 -9.33 30.03 -10.30
C THR A 40 -9.62 28.54 -10.44
N LEU A 41 -10.29 27.94 -9.45
CA LEU A 41 -10.62 26.52 -9.44
C LEU A 41 -11.62 26.14 -10.56
N VAL A 42 -12.63 26.98 -10.81
CA VAL A 42 -13.55 26.79 -11.95
C VAL A 42 -12.81 26.90 -13.29
N LYS A 43 -11.86 27.83 -13.41
CA LYS A 43 -11.07 28.02 -14.63
C LYS A 43 -10.14 26.83 -14.90
N GLU A 44 -9.50 26.30 -13.86
CA GLU A 44 -8.64 25.12 -13.94
C GLU A 44 -9.44 23.87 -14.32
N TYR A 45 -10.61 23.66 -13.70
CA TYR A 45 -11.52 22.57 -14.05
C TYR A 45 -12.05 22.67 -15.49
N GLN A 46 -12.38 23.87 -15.97
CA GLN A 46 -12.79 24.09 -17.36
C GLN A 46 -11.64 23.83 -18.35
N GLN A 47 -10.42 24.21 -18.01
CA GLN A 47 -9.25 23.94 -18.84
C GLN A 47 -8.94 22.44 -18.90
N GLN A 48 -8.99 21.75 -17.76
CA GLN A 48 -8.75 20.31 -17.67
C GLN A 48 -9.82 19.50 -18.42
N SER A 49 -11.09 19.88 -18.31
CA SER A 49 -12.18 19.22 -19.05
C SER A 49 -12.12 19.49 -20.56
N ALA A 50 -11.65 20.66 -20.99
CA ALA A 50 -11.41 20.95 -22.40
C ALA A 50 -10.23 20.13 -22.98
N LEU A 51 -9.16 19.96 -22.20
CA LEU A 51 -8.03 19.09 -22.57
C LEU A 51 -8.47 17.62 -22.67
N MET A 52 -9.24 17.14 -21.68
CA MET A 52 -9.78 15.78 -21.68
C MET A 52 -10.70 15.53 -22.89
N LYS A 53 -11.55 16.49 -23.27
CA LYS A 53 -12.36 16.40 -24.50
C LYS A 53 -11.49 16.30 -25.75
N LYS A 54 -10.42 17.10 -25.82
CA LYS A 54 -9.47 17.08 -26.95
C LYS A 54 -8.75 15.73 -27.05
N GLU A 55 -8.31 15.16 -25.93
CA GLU A 55 -7.69 13.84 -25.88
C GLU A 55 -8.67 12.73 -26.28
N MET A 56 -9.93 12.81 -25.83
CA MET A 56 -10.97 11.87 -26.27
C MET A 56 -11.25 11.97 -27.77
N GLU A 57 -11.27 13.17 -28.36
CA GLU A 57 -11.44 13.31 -29.82
C GLU A 57 -10.25 12.76 -30.61
N ILE A 58 -9.02 12.95 -30.13
CA ILE A 58 -7.82 12.38 -30.75
C ILE A 58 -7.89 10.85 -30.71
N THR A 59 -8.21 10.29 -29.54
CA THR A 59 -8.35 8.85 -29.33
C THR A 59 -9.45 8.26 -30.22
N LYS A 60 -10.59 8.95 -30.33
CA LYS A 60 -11.69 8.54 -31.21
C LYS A 60 -11.28 8.54 -32.69
N LYS A 61 -10.57 9.58 -33.15
CA LYS A 61 -10.05 9.66 -34.54
C LYS A 61 -9.03 8.56 -34.83
N GLU A 62 -8.19 8.20 -33.85
CA GLU A 62 -7.22 7.10 -33.99
C GLU A 62 -7.94 5.75 -34.09
N LEU A 63 -8.98 5.55 -33.27
CA LEU A 63 -9.81 4.35 -33.31
C LEU A 63 -10.55 4.20 -34.64
N GLU A 64 -11.11 5.29 -35.19
CA GLU A 64 -11.74 5.29 -36.52
C GLU A 64 -10.73 4.96 -37.63
N LYS A 65 -9.51 5.51 -37.58
CA LYS A 65 -8.44 5.18 -38.53
C LYS A 65 -8.04 3.71 -38.46
N LEU A 66 -7.95 3.13 -37.26
CA LEU A 66 -7.64 1.72 -37.07
C LEU A 66 -8.75 0.81 -37.60
N SER A 67 -10.02 1.19 -37.38
CA SER A 67 -11.18 0.48 -37.93
C SER A 67 -11.18 0.49 -39.46
N GLN A 68 -10.97 1.66 -40.08
CA GLN A 68 -10.90 1.79 -41.53
C GLN A 68 -9.72 1.00 -42.12
N ARG A 69 -8.58 0.96 -41.41
CA ARG A 69 -7.42 0.16 -41.82
C ARG A 69 -7.71 -1.34 -41.77
N GLN A 70 -8.43 -1.81 -40.75
CA GLN A 70 -8.87 -3.21 -40.68
C GLN A 70 -9.83 -3.54 -41.82
N GLU A 71 -10.82 -2.69 -42.09
CA GLU A 71 -11.77 -2.90 -43.19
C GLU A 71 -11.08 -2.92 -44.57
N ALA A 72 -10.10 -2.03 -44.78
CA ALA A 72 -9.28 -2.02 -46.00
C ALA A 72 -8.44 -3.30 -46.15
N LEU A 73 -7.85 -3.80 -45.06
CA LEU A 73 -7.09 -5.06 -45.04
C LEU A 73 -8.00 -6.26 -45.32
N VAL A 74 -9.22 -6.29 -44.76
CA VAL A 74 -10.19 -7.36 -45.01
C VAL A 74 -10.63 -7.38 -46.48
N LYS A 75 -10.88 -6.22 -47.10
CA LYS A 75 -11.17 -6.13 -48.54
C LYS A 75 -9.97 -6.56 -49.40
N GLN A 76 -8.76 -6.16 -49.02
CA GLN A 76 -7.53 -6.53 -49.73
C GLN A 76 -7.18 -8.03 -49.63
N VAL A 77 -7.69 -8.72 -48.60
CA VAL A 77 -7.57 -10.19 -48.46
C VAL A 77 -8.67 -10.92 -49.24
N GLN A 78 -9.86 -10.31 -49.42
CA GLN A 78 -10.95 -10.89 -50.22
C GLN A 78 -10.71 -10.78 -51.73
N GLU A 79 -9.95 -9.79 -52.20
CA GLU A 79 -9.70 -9.55 -53.64
C GLU A 79 -8.48 -10.30 -54.21
N GLN A 80 -7.70 -11.03 -53.39
CA GLN A 80 -6.60 -11.84 -53.92
C GLN A 80 -7.13 -13.17 -54.48
N PRO A 81 -6.78 -13.53 -55.73
CA PRO A 81 -7.12 -14.84 -56.25
C PRO A 81 -6.43 -15.90 -55.38
N LYS A 82 -7.17 -16.95 -55.05
CA LYS A 82 -6.70 -18.10 -54.26
C LYS A 82 -5.54 -18.78 -55.00
N VAL A 83 -4.33 -18.28 -54.81
CA VAL A 83 -3.10 -18.97 -55.21
C VAL A 83 -2.97 -20.12 -54.24
N VAL A 84 -3.07 -21.34 -54.78
CA VAL A 84 -2.65 -22.57 -54.09
C VAL A 84 -1.13 -22.46 -53.92
N VAL A 85 -0.71 -21.76 -52.87
CA VAL A 85 0.67 -21.75 -52.41
C VAL A 85 0.86 -23.06 -51.67
N ARG A 86 1.67 -23.93 -52.29
CA ARG A 86 2.26 -25.12 -51.67
C ARG A 86 2.83 -24.71 -50.32
N ALA A 87 2.27 -25.29 -49.26
CA ALA A 87 2.59 -24.98 -47.87
C ALA A 87 4.10 -25.03 -47.63
N GLU A 88 4.71 -23.85 -47.52
CA GLU A 88 5.88 -23.65 -46.68
C GLU A 88 5.38 -23.78 -45.24
N PRO A 89 6.05 -24.54 -44.36
CA PRO A 89 5.57 -24.72 -43.01
C PRO A 89 5.65 -23.38 -42.29
N GLU A 90 4.51 -22.68 -42.21
CA GLU A 90 4.35 -21.58 -41.28
C GLU A 90 4.71 -22.12 -39.90
N LYS A 91 5.76 -21.57 -39.29
CA LYS A 91 6.03 -21.78 -37.87
C LYS A 91 4.70 -21.50 -37.16
N PRO A 92 4.18 -22.44 -36.36
CA PRO A 92 2.87 -22.25 -35.76
C PRO A 92 2.94 -20.95 -34.96
N LYS A 93 2.14 -19.95 -35.36
CA LYS A 93 1.73 -18.89 -34.43
C LYS A 93 1.05 -19.66 -33.31
N GLN A 94 1.82 -19.90 -32.25
CA GLN A 94 1.35 -20.60 -31.08
C GLN A 94 0.06 -19.91 -30.67
N VAL A 95 -1.03 -20.67 -30.70
CA VAL A 95 -2.25 -20.28 -30.02
C VAL A 95 -1.84 -20.27 -28.56
N VAL A 96 -1.35 -19.12 -28.09
CA VAL A 96 -1.00 -18.96 -26.69
C VAL A 96 -2.32 -19.08 -25.97
N GLU A 97 -2.55 -20.22 -25.34
CA GLU A 97 -3.70 -20.41 -24.47
C GLU A 97 -3.79 -19.20 -23.52
N LYS A 98 -5.02 -18.79 -23.17
CA LYS A 98 -5.31 -17.69 -22.22
C LYS A 98 -4.77 -17.94 -20.80
N THR A 99 -3.86 -18.89 -20.63
CA THR A 99 -3.19 -19.33 -19.42
C THR A 99 -1.74 -18.84 -19.34
N ALA A 100 -1.20 -18.17 -20.38
CA ALA A 100 0.14 -17.59 -20.30
C ALA A 100 0.15 -16.22 -19.63
N PHE A 101 1.08 -15.99 -18.71
CA PHE A 101 1.31 -14.69 -18.06
C PHE A 101 1.52 -13.55 -19.08
N SER A 102 2.15 -13.84 -20.22
CA SER A 102 2.35 -12.86 -21.31
C SER A 102 1.04 -12.36 -21.93
N VAL A 103 -0.05 -13.10 -21.78
CA VAL A 103 -1.38 -12.77 -22.33
C VAL A 103 -2.27 -12.11 -21.28
N ILE A 104 -2.21 -12.56 -20.02
CA ILE A 104 -3.10 -12.06 -18.96
C ILE A 104 -2.56 -10.82 -18.22
N THR A 105 -1.26 -10.53 -18.33
CA THR A 105 -0.69 -9.35 -17.66
C THR A 105 -1.18 -8.08 -18.35
N PRO A 106 -1.77 -7.12 -17.60
CA PRO A 106 -2.24 -5.86 -18.18
C PRO A 106 -1.10 -5.07 -18.87
N PRO A 107 -1.40 -4.32 -19.94
CA PRO A 107 -0.42 -3.44 -20.57
C PRO A 107 0.23 -2.47 -19.58
N GLY A 108 1.55 -2.31 -19.66
CA GLY A 108 2.31 -1.45 -18.74
C GLY A 108 2.54 -2.04 -17.34
N LYS A 109 2.02 -3.25 -17.06
CA LYS A 109 2.31 -4.02 -15.84
C LYS A 109 3.27 -5.17 -16.13
N ARG A 110 3.80 -5.78 -15.06
CA ARG A 110 4.68 -6.95 -15.04
C ARG A 110 4.08 -7.98 -14.10
N ALA A 111 4.12 -9.25 -14.50
CA ALA A 111 3.81 -10.36 -13.62
C ALA A 111 5.01 -10.64 -12.70
N ILE A 112 4.82 -10.57 -11.39
CA ILE A 112 5.84 -10.96 -10.40
C ILE A 112 5.25 -12.00 -9.46
N THR A 113 5.91 -13.15 -9.35
CA THR A 113 5.52 -14.21 -8.43
C THR A 113 6.26 -14.05 -7.12
N VAL A 114 5.51 -14.09 -6.02
CA VAL A 114 6.02 -13.98 -4.66
C VAL A 114 5.53 -15.17 -3.87
N GLN A 115 6.43 -15.81 -3.14
CA GLN A 115 6.07 -16.81 -2.16
C GLN A 115 5.67 -16.11 -0.85
N VAL A 116 4.46 -16.40 -0.37
CA VAL A 116 3.90 -15.84 0.86
C VAL A 116 3.33 -16.97 1.71
N ASP A 117 3.43 -16.86 3.04
CA ASP A 117 2.80 -17.83 3.93
C ASP A 117 1.27 -17.82 3.73
N THR A 118 0.64 -18.98 3.82
CA THR A 118 -0.81 -19.11 3.58
C THR A 118 -1.64 -18.20 4.49
N LEU A 119 -1.25 -18.08 5.77
CA LEU A 119 -1.92 -17.18 6.71
C LEU A 119 -1.75 -15.70 6.32
N SER A 120 -0.56 -15.33 5.83
CA SER A 120 -0.27 -13.98 5.33
C SER A 120 -0.98 -13.69 4.01
N ALA A 121 -1.47 -14.72 3.31
CA ALA A 121 -2.24 -14.62 2.06
C ALA A 121 -3.75 -14.80 2.30
N VAL A 122 -4.30 -14.10 3.31
CA VAL A 122 -5.74 -14.14 3.64
C VAL A 122 -6.21 -15.57 3.96
N GLY A 123 -5.35 -16.37 4.61
CA GLY A 123 -5.65 -17.77 4.92
C GLY A 123 -5.86 -18.65 3.69
N GLY A 124 -5.20 -18.34 2.56
CA GLY A 124 -5.34 -19.11 1.31
C GLY A 124 -6.69 -18.96 0.61
N LEU A 125 -7.40 -17.86 0.89
CA LEU A 125 -8.69 -17.52 0.27
C LEU A 125 -8.54 -16.45 -0.82
N VAL A 126 -7.32 -16.28 -1.35
CA VAL A 126 -7.06 -15.39 -2.48
C VAL A 126 -7.21 -16.14 -3.79
N SER A 127 -7.79 -15.48 -4.79
CA SER A 127 -8.06 -16.03 -6.12
C SER A 127 -7.50 -15.14 -7.24
N PRO A 128 -7.20 -15.71 -8.42
CA PRO A 128 -6.91 -14.92 -9.62
C PRO A 128 -8.03 -13.92 -9.92
N GLY A 129 -7.69 -12.68 -10.24
CA GLY A 129 -8.63 -11.59 -10.47
C GLY A 129 -8.94 -10.73 -9.24
N ASP A 130 -8.59 -11.20 -8.03
CA ASP A 130 -8.74 -10.40 -6.81
C ASP A 130 -7.80 -9.19 -6.81
N PHE A 131 -8.19 -8.16 -6.06
CA PHE A 131 -7.33 -7.00 -5.77
C PHE A 131 -6.92 -7.04 -4.31
N VAL A 132 -5.62 -6.83 -4.07
CA VAL A 132 -5.03 -6.86 -2.73
C VAL A 132 -4.17 -5.62 -2.48
N ASP A 133 -4.04 -5.27 -1.22
CA ASP A 133 -2.96 -4.41 -0.75
C ASP A 133 -1.80 -5.27 -0.25
N LEU A 134 -0.58 -4.85 -0.58
CA LEU A 134 0.66 -5.48 -0.15
C LEU A 134 1.18 -4.76 1.08
N ILE A 135 1.06 -5.37 2.25
CA ILE A 135 1.55 -4.85 3.53
C ILE A 135 2.96 -5.38 3.75
N ALA A 136 3.92 -4.49 3.94
CA ALA A 136 5.31 -4.84 4.18
C ALA A 136 5.70 -4.58 5.64
N HIS A 137 6.32 -5.59 6.24
CA HIS A 137 7.05 -5.47 7.50
C HIS A 137 8.54 -5.43 7.17
N LEU A 138 9.16 -4.27 7.35
CA LEU A 138 10.53 -4.00 6.93
C LEU A 138 11.42 -3.66 8.12
N LYS A 139 12.68 -4.07 8.02
CA LYS A 139 13.76 -3.64 8.91
C LYS A 139 14.49 -2.48 8.26
N VAL A 140 14.32 -1.29 8.80
CA VAL A 140 14.88 -0.05 8.25
C VAL A 140 16.01 0.42 9.16
N PRO A 141 17.19 0.76 8.61
CA PRO A 141 18.26 1.39 9.40
C PRO A 141 17.76 2.71 10.00
N GLU A 142 18.03 2.93 11.28
CA GLU A 142 17.68 4.19 11.94
C GLU A 142 18.68 5.29 11.54
N GLU A 143 18.17 6.48 11.19
CA GLU A 143 18.99 7.59 10.75
C GLU A 143 19.77 8.19 11.93
N GLY A 144 21.10 8.25 11.82
CA GLY A 144 21.97 8.92 12.82
C GLY A 144 22.61 8.02 13.88
N ASP A 145 22.28 6.73 13.97
CA ASP A 145 22.94 5.79 14.89
C ASP A 145 23.31 4.49 14.16
N SER A 146 24.59 4.38 13.78
CA SER A 146 25.10 3.29 12.95
C SER A 146 25.00 1.96 13.68
N GLY A 147 23.92 1.23 13.43
CA GLY A 147 23.68 -0.12 13.96
C GLY A 147 22.29 -0.36 14.53
N LYS A 148 21.47 0.68 14.72
CA LYS A 148 20.07 0.49 15.15
C LYS A 148 19.17 0.19 13.96
N ILE A 149 18.33 -0.83 14.14
CA ILE A 149 17.33 -1.27 13.16
C ILE A 149 15.97 -0.96 13.74
N ARG A 150 15.16 -0.19 13.01
CA ARG A 150 13.75 0.05 13.31
C ARG A 150 12.89 -0.89 12.49
N GLU A 151 11.96 -1.57 13.14
CA GLU A 151 10.92 -2.32 12.44
C GLU A 151 9.76 -1.38 12.11
N VAL A 152 9.34 -1.37 10.84
CA VAL A 152 8.22 -0.57 10.36
C VAL A 152 7.24 -1.45 9.61
N THR A 153 5.95 -1.15 9.74
CA THR A 153 4.90 -1.80 8.96
C THR A 153 4.19 -0.75 8.14
N THR A 154 4.05 -0.98 6.84
CA THR A 154 3.34 -0.04 5.96
C THR A 154 2.63 -0.77 4.84
N ILE A 155 1.58 -0.16 4.29
CA ILE A 155 1.05 -0.61 3.01
C ILE A 155 2.02 -0.15 1.93
N LEU A 156 2.74 -1.11 1.34
CA LEU A 156 3.75 -0.86 0.34
C LEU A 156 3.10 -0.49 -1.00
N PHE A 157 2.11 -1.27 -1.42
CA PHE A 157 1.33 -1.00 -2.63
C PHE A 157 -0.14 -1.28 -2.38
N GLN A 158 -0.99 -0.43 -2.95
CA GLN A 158 -2.44 -0.60 -2.92
C GLN A 158 -2.94 -0.99 -4.30
N ASP A 159 -4.08 -1.67 -4.32
CA ASP A 159 -4.81 -1.95 -5.57
C ASP A 159 -4.03 -2.85 -6.55
N ILE A 160 -3.39 -3.90 -6.04
CA ILE A 160 -2.60 -4.83 -6.83
C ILE A 160 -3.45 -6.02 -7.23
N GLN A 161 -3.61 -6.21 -8.54
CA GLN A 161 -4.34 -7.34 -9.08
C GLN A 161 -3.53 -8.64 -8.94
N VAL A 162 -4.19 -9.70 -8.48
CA VAL A 162 -3.69 -11.07 -8.47
C VAL A 162 -3.93 -11.69 -9.83
N LEU A 163 -2.88 -12.14 -10.51
CA LEU A 163 -2.95 -12.80 -11.81
C LEU A 163 -3.08 -14.32 -11.68
N ALA A 164 -2.43 -14.91 -10.68
CA ALA A 164 -2.43 -16.35 -10.46
C ALA A 164 -2.11 -16.72 -9.02
N VAL A 165 -2.57 -17.89 -8.59
CA VAL A 165 -2.16 -18.53 -7.33
C VAL A 165 -1.69 -19.95 -7.66
N GLY A 166 -0.39 -20.20 -7.46
CA GLY A 166 0.30 -21.38 -7.95
C GLY A 166 0.23 -21.45 -9.47
N VAL A 167 -0.40 -22.51 -9.98
CA VAL A 167 -0.65 -22.73 -11.42
C VAL A 167 -2.08 -22.39 -11.83
N ASN A 168 -2.89 -21.84 -10.92
CA ASN A 168 -4.28 -21.49 -11.21
C ASN A 168 -4.39 -20.04 -11.71
N PHE A 169 -5.01 -19.88 -12.87
CA PHE A 169 -5.26 -18.61 -13.56
C PHE A 169 -6.75 -18.25 -13.65
N THR A 170 -7.62 -19.14 -13.18
CA THR A 170 -9.07 -18.98 -13.30
C THR A 170 -9.65 -18.26 -12.09
N PRO A 171 -10.52 -17.25 -12.28
CA PRO A 171 -11.10 -16.49 -11.16
C PRO A 171 -12.10 -17.28 -10.30
N MET A 172 -12.59 -18.41 -10.81
CA MET A 172 -13.54 -19.24 -10.08
C MET A 172 -12.79 -20.12 -9.08
N GLY A 173 -12.53 -19.57 -7.90
CA GLY A 173 -12.15 -20.35 -6.74
C GLY A 173 -13.30 -21.29 -6.32
N GLY A 174 -12.95 -22.56 -6.08
CA GLY A 174 -13.87 -23.60 -5.61
C GLY A 174 -13.49 -24.10 -4.22
N VAL A 175 -14.40 -24.78 -3.54
CA VAL A 175 -14.17 -25.33 -2.18
C VAL A 175 -12.91 -26.19 -2.15
N GLU A 176 -12.71 -27.05 -3.15
CA GLU A 176 -11.50 -27.90 -3.24
C GLU A 176 -10.22 -27.08 -3.49
N PHE A 177 -10.31 -26.02 -4.29
CA PHE A 177 -9.18 -25.14 -4.56
C PHE A 177 -8.71 -24.43 -3.28
N TYR A 178 -9.65 -23.83 -2.54
CA TYR A 178 -9.34 -23.18 -1.26
C TYR A 178 -8.88 -24.18 -0.21
N ALA A 179 -9.49 -25.36 -0.13
CA ALA A 179 -9.06 -26.41 0.79
C ALA A 179 -7.62 -26.87 0.53
N ASN A 180 -7.20 -26.92 -0.73
CA ASN A 180 -5.82 -27.26 -1.10
C ASN A 180 -4.85 -26.12 -0.75
N GLN A 181 -5.22 -24.86 -1.00
CA GLN A 181 -4.40 -23.71 -0.59
C GLN A 181 -4.22 -23.64 0.93
N GLN A 182 -5.30 -23.85 1.68
CA GLN A 182 -5.31 -23.79 3.14
C GLN A 182 -4.46 -24.88 3.81
N LYS A 183 -4.27 -26.02 3.13
CA LYS A 183 -3.38 -27.09 3.59
C LYS A 183 -1.91 -26.79 3.32
N ALA A 184 -1.61 -25.91 2.36
CA ALA A 184 -0.23 -25.53 2.06
C ALA A 184 0.31 -24.61 3.16
N GLN A 185 1.62 -24.68 3.43
CA GLN A 185 2.30 -23.76 4.35
C GLN A 185 2.54 -22.39 3.69
N ALA A 186 2.82 -22.39 2.39
CA ALA A 186 3.08 -21.19 1.60
C ALA A 186 2.42 -21.30 0.22
N LEU A 187 2.11 -20.15 -0.35
CA LEU A 187 1.48 -19.97 -1.64
C LEU A 187 2.37 -19.11 -2.54
N ASN A 188 2.44 -19.49 -3.82
CA ASN A 188 3.06 -18.65 -4.84
C ASN A 188 1.97 -17.78 -5.46
N VAL A 189 1.96 -16.48 -5.15
CA VAL A 189 0.96 -15.56 -5.67
C VAL A 189 1.63 -14.68 -6.72
N THR A 190 1.02 -14.57 -7.90
CA THR A 190 1.54 -13.73 -8.99
C THR A 190 0.73 -12.45 -9.09
N PHE A 191 1.40 -11.31 -9.06
CA PHE A 191 0.79 -9.98 -9.04
C PHE A 191 1.04 -9.22 -10.34
N ALA A 192 0.11 -8.36 -10.74
CA ALA A 192 0.30 -7.36 -11.78
C ALA A 192 0.78 -6.03 -11.20
N VAL A 193 2.08 -5.78 -11.30
CA VAL A 193 2.75 -4.60 -10.73
C VAL A 193 3.33 -3.69 -11.81
N THR A 194 3.48 -2.39 -11.58
CA THR A 194 4.22 -1.52 -12.50
C THR A 194 5.70 -1.90 -12.53
N PRO A 195 6.45 -1.45 -13.54
CA PRO A 195 7.90 -1.59 -13.57
C PRO A 195 8.64 -1.16 -12.30
N GLU A 196 8.20 -0.06 -11.70
CA GLU A 196 8.77 0.51 -10.48
C GLU A 196 8.36 -0.30 -9.25
N GLU A 197 7.06 -0.62 -9.13
CA GLU A 197 6.52 -1.48 -8.08
C GLU A 197 7.24 -2.85 -8.07
N ALA A 198 7.58 -3.41 -9.24
CA ALA A 198 8.32 -4.67 -9.33
C ALA A 198 9.70 -4.60 -8.66
N GLY A 199 10.49 -3.54 -8.95
CA GLY A 199 11.82 -3.38 -8.38
C GLY A 199 11.77 -3.16 -6.87
N LEU A 200 10.85 -2.30 -6.42
CA LEU A 200 10.63 -2.02 -5.00
C LEU A 200 10.09 -3.24 -4.23
N LEU A 201 9.18 -4.02 -4.83
CA LEU A 201 8.68 -5.27 -4.24
C LEU A 201 9.81 -6.28 -4.06
N THR A 202 10.65 -6.47 -5.09
CA THR A 202 11.82 -7.35 -4.99
C THR A 202 12.77 -6.90 -3.88
N PHE A 203 13.02 -5.59 -3.75
CA PHE A 203 13.83 -5.05 -2.66
C PHE A 203 13.20 -5.31 -1.29
N ALA A 204 11.89 -5.06 -1.14
CA ALA A 204 11.16 -5.27 0.10
C ALA A 204 11.19 -6.74 0.54
N LEU A 205 11.06 -7.68 -0.40
CA LEU A 205 11.15 -9.12 -0.13
C LEU A 205 12.52 -9.55 0.38
N GLY A 206 13.60 -8.89 -0.03
CA GLY A 206 14.94 -9.14 0.49
C GLY A 206 15.18 -8.59 1.90
N ASN A 207 14.36 -7.64 2.36
CA ASN A 207 14.58 -6.89 3.61
C ASN A 207 13.44 -7.03 4.63
N GLY A 208 12.50 -7.94 4.40
CA GLY A 208 11.31 -8.04 5.23
C GLY A 208 10.36 -9.16 4.85
N ARG A 209 9.10 -9.01 5.27
CA ARG A 209 8.02 -9.96 4.98
C ARG A 209 6.80 -9.22 4.44
N ILE A 210 6.10 -9.84 3.51
CA ILE A 210 4.88 -9.30 2.89
C ILE A 210 3.66 -10.07 3.39
N ARG A 211 2.57 -9.34 3.64
CA ARG A 211 1.23 -9.86 3.89
C ARG A 211 0.26 -9.25 2.89
N LEU A 212 -0.82 -9.97 2.60
CA LEU A 212 -1.87 -9.54 1.70
C LEU A 212 -3.08 -9.11 2.51
N SER A 213 -3.68 -7.99 2.14
CA SER A 213 -5.00 -7.59 2.59
C SER A 213 -5.94 -7.57 1.40
N LEU A 214 -7.01 -8.36 1.43
CA LEU A 214 -7.97 -8.43 0.33
C LEU A 214 -8.82 -7.15 0.30
N ARG A 215 -8.94 -6.52 -0.88
CA ARG A 215 -9.78 -5.34 -1.07
C ARG A 215 -11.21 -5.75 -1.41
N SER A 216 -12.18 -4.92 -1.04
CA SER A 216 -13.53 -5.08 -1.58
C SER A 216 -13.53 -4.77 -3.08
N PRO A 217 -14.25 -5.56 -3.91
CA PRO A 217 -14.34 -5.30 -5.35
C PRO A 217 -15.06 -3.98 -5.68
N THR A 218 -15.76 -3.37 -4.72
CA THR A 218 -16.45 -2.08 -4.88
C THR A 218 -15.66 -0.91 -4.32
N GLU A 219 -14.45 -1.15 -3.79
CA GLU A 219 -13.63 -0.10 -3.22
C GLU A 219 -12.92 0.68 -4.34
N GLU A 220 -13.07 2.00 -4.32
CA GLU A 220 -12.45 2.89 -5.30
C GLU A 220 -11.42 3.81 -4.64
N GLY A 221 -10.34 4.09 -5.36
CA GLY A 221 -9.30 5.01 -4.94
C GLY A 221 -8.21 4.36 -4.09
N ARG A 222 -7.18 5.16 -3.81
CA ARG A 222 -6.04 4.81 -2.96
C ARG A 222 -5.96 5.81 -1.83
N GLN A 223 -5.61 5.35 -0.65
CA GLN A 223 -5.51 6.19 0.54
C GLN A 223 -4.04 6.52 0.83
N HIS A 224 -3.80 7.73 1.32
CA HIS A 224 -2.49 8.04 1.90
C HIS A 224 -2.50 7.61 3.37
N LEU A 225 -1.81 6.51 3.66
CA LEU A 225 -1.78 5.91 4.98
C LEU A 225 -0.46 6.25 5.67
N GLN A 226 -0.54 6.51 6.97
CA GLN A 226 0.65 6.67 7.79
C GLN A 226 1.31 5.31 8.02
N VAL A 227 2.63 5.32 8.23
CA VAL A 227 3.38 4.12 8.62
C VAL A 227 2.86 3.65 9.97
N ALA A 228 2.52 2.37 10.08
CA ALA A 228 2.12 1.77 11.35
C ALA A 228 3.35 1.62 12.25
N SER A 229 3.32 2.35 13.36
CA SER A 229 4.31 2.35 14.43
C SER A 229 3.62 2.26 15.79
N TRP A 230 4.39 2.03 16.85
CA TRP A 230 3.86 2.11 18.21
C TRP A 230 3.25 3.47 18.54
N ASP A 231 3.87 4.55 18.07
CA ASP A 231 3.34 5.91 18.24
C ASP A 231 2.01 6.07 17.49
N ALA A 232 1.94 5.61 16.24
CA ALA A 232 0.71 5.67 15.45
C ALA A 232 -0.42 4.85 16.08
N LEU A 233 -0.12 3.66 16.60
CA LEU A 233 -1.08 2.82 17.30
C LEU A 233 -1.55 3.46 18.61
N SER A 234 -0.63 4.02 19.40
CA SER A 234 -0.98 4.70 20.66
C SER A 234 -1.88 5.90 20.41
N ASN A 235 -1.52 6.76 19.45
CA ASN A 235 -2.34 7.90 19.05
C ASN A 235 -3.72 7.48 18.55
N TYR A 236 -3.79 6.42 17.72
CA TYR A 236 -5.08 5.90 17.24
C TYR A 236 -5.97 5.40 18.40
N LEU A 237 -5.42 4.65 19.35
CA LEU A 237 -6.16 4.15 20.51
C LEU A 237 -6.60 5.29 21.45
N LEU A 238 -5.76 6.31 21.62
CA LEU A 238 -6.11 7.48 22.41
C LEU A 238 -7.26 8.25 21.77
N ASP A 239 -7.18 8.51 20.47
CA ASP A 239 -8.20 9.27 19.74
C ASP A 239 -9.54 8.53 19.61
N GLN A 240 -9.50 7.21 19.37
CA GLN A 240 -10.71 6.42 19.11
C GLN A 240 -11.32 5.79 20.38
N GLN A 241 -10.50 5.47 21.37
CA GLN A 241 -10.90 4.67 22.54
C GLN A 241 -10.55 5.33 23.88
N GLY A 242 -9.88 6.49 23.87
CA GLY A 242 -9.44 7.16 25.10
C GLY A 242 -8.41 6.36 25.91
N THR A 243 -7.79 5.34 25.31
CA THR A 243 -6.83 4.46 26.01
C THR A 243 -5.41 4.85 25.64
N GLU A 244 -4.61 5.22 26.64
CA GLU A 244 -3.20 5.57 26.45
C GLU A 244 -2.33 4.31 26.54
N LEU A 245 -1.61 4.00 25.45
CA LEU A 245 -0.65 2.91 25.41
C LEU A 245 0.75 3.44 25.77
N GLN A 246 1.38 2.89 26.81
CA GLN A 246 2.77 3.20 27.13
C GLN A 246 3.69 2.57 26.09
N VAL A 247 4.23 3.39 25.19
CA VAL A 247 5.20 2.95 24.17
C VAL A 247 6.58 2.78 24.85
N PRO A 248 7.19 1.57 24.80
CA PRO A 248 8.52 1.39 25.34
C PRO A 248 9.52 2.23 24.54
N LYS A 249 10.21 3.17 25.20
CA LYS A 249 11.30 3.94 24.58
C LYS A 249 12.43 2.96 24.20
N PRO A 250 13.03 3.07 23.00
CA PRO A 250 14.16 2.24 22.62
C PRO A 250 15.26 2.42 23.66
N SER A 251 15.57 1.36 24.40
CA SER A 251 16.68 1.32 25.32
C SER A 251 17.96 1.56 24.52
N SER A 252 18.73 2.58 24.87
CA SER A 252 20.13 2.72 24.48
C SER A 252 20.86 1.38 24.71
N PRO A 253 21.88 1.04 23.90
CA PRO A 253 22.60 -0.22 24.01
C PRO A 253 22.97 -0.48 25.46
N LYS A 254 22.48 -1.61 25.98
CA LYS A 254 22.77 -2.08 27.33
C LYS A 254 24.29 -2.16 27.42
N GLU A 255 24.87 -1.21 28.16
CA GLU A 255 26.23 -1.32 28.66
C GLU A 255 26.39 -2.74 29.19
N GLU A 256 27.38 -3.44 28.66
CA GLU A 256 27.64 -4.85 28.91
C GLU A 256 27.33 -5.18 30.36
N ALA A 257 26.52 -6.21 30.56
CA ALA A 257 26.22 -6.74 31.88
C ALA A 257 27.55 -6.89 32.63
N LYS A 258 27.81 -5.96 33.55
CA LYS A 258 28.84 -6.07 34.56
C LYS A 258 28.54 -7.37 35.26
N LYS A 259 29.37 -8.40 34.99
CA LYS A 259 29.29 -9.71 35.62
C LYS A 259 29.13 -9.48 37.13
N GLU A 260 27.96 -9.83 37.65
CA GLU A 260 27.79 -10.03 39.08
C GLU A 260 28.82 -11.08 39.51
N PRO A 261 29.54 -10.86 40.63
CA PRO A 261 30.49 -11.84 41.11
C PRO A 261 29.75 -13.13 41.43
N GLU A 262 30.23 -14.21 40.81
CA GLU A 262 29.83 -15.59 41.02
C GLU A 262 29.89 -15.90 42.52
N VAL A 263 28.73 -16.20 43.11
CA VAL A 263 28.63 -16.65 44.50
C VAL A 263 29.24 -18.03 44.57
N GLU A 264 30.39 -18.13 45.23
CA GLU A 264 31.13 -19.35 45.48
C GLU A 264 30.28 -20.23 46.44
N GLU A 265 29.57 -21.23 45.90
CA GLU A 265 28.87 -22.22 46.72
C GLU A 265 29.90 -23.12 47.43
N GLU A 266 29.97 -23.03 48.76
CA GLU A 266 30.74 -23.98 49.57
C GLU A 266 30.16 -25.40 49.42
N PRO A 267 30.99 -26.45 49.19
CA PRO A 267 30.48 -27.81 49.08
C PRO A 267 30.03 -28.35 50.44
N ALA A 268 28.80 -28.86 50.50
CA ALA A 268 28.24 -29.51 51.70
C ALA A 268 29.09 -30.72 52.16
N PRO A 269 29.28 -30.93 53.48
CA PRO A 269 30.09 -32.03 53.97
C PRO A 269 29.43 -33.38 53.71
N THR A 270 30.11 -34.23 52.94
CA THR A 270 29.73 -35.64 52.73
C THR A 270 30.15 -36.45 53.96
N ILE A 271 29.19 -36.95 54.73
CA ILE A 271 29.43 -37.85 55.86
C ILE A 271 29.62 -39.28 55.31
N GLN A 272 30.81 -39.84 55.45
CA GLN A 272 31.07 -41.27 55.19
C GLN A 272 31.03 -42.05 56.52
N ILE A 273 30.19 -43.08 56.60
CA ILE A 273 30.04 -43.93 57.78
C ILE A 273 30.84 -45.22 57.55
N PHE A 274 31.85 -45.48 58.38
CA PHE A 274 32.62 -46.72 58.35
C PHE A 274 32.10 -47.71 59.41
N ARG A 275 31.80 -48.96 59.02
CA ARG A 275 31.57 -50.06 59.97
C ARG A 275 32.51 -51.22 59.64
N GLY A 276 33.47 -51.49 60.52
CA GLY A 276 34.33 -52.68 60.41
C GLY A 276 35.36 -52.67 59.28
N GLY A 277 35.86 -51.49 58.87
CA GLY A 277 37.06 -51.38 58.04
C GLY A 277 36.88 -51.55 56.52
N LYS A 278 35.65 -51.48 56.00
CA LYS A 278 35.37 -51.24 54.57
C LYS A 278 34.21 -50.25 54.41
N GLU A 279 34.29 -49.41 53.37
CA GLU A 279 33.20 -48.53 52.94
C GLU A 279 31.99 -49.37 52.50
N LEU A 280 30.78 -48.89 52.85
CA LEU A 280 29.51 -49.43 52.35
C LEU A 280 29.17 -48.85 50.98
#